data_AF-A0A7C4E5K2-F1
#
_entry.id   AF-A0A7C4E5K2-F1
#
_cell.length_a   1.000
_cell.length_b   1.000
_cell.length_c   1.000
_cell.angle_alpha   90.00
_cell.angle_beta   90.00
_cell.angle_gamma   90.00
#
_symmetry.space_group_name_H-M   'P 1'
#
loop_
_entity.id
_entity.type
_entity.pdbx_description
1 polymer ?
#
loop_
_entity_poly.entity_id
_entity_poly.type
_entity_poly.pdbx_seq_one_letter_code
_entity_poly.pdbx_strand_id
1 'polypeptide(L)'
;MKLELLDSEILERVKSYGKCRRIVEALLADPRIDALLEQANKVAITRLGFNDHGQVHAKIVLLNSLKIFELLTPYYTPSIIAEGIGDVEDVMIALCTGAFLHDIGVSVTRDHHELLGALLAKDIVVDLLSEVYELRKAYRILPIILEAIVCHMGTYKSTSLEAKIVGVADGTDMTKGRARIPFHIGKEDIHKFSALAIDEIQISRGIDKLVRITASMQDTAGIFQIEEILLRKIKGAGLEEAIEVFAIVKGREIRYL
;
A
#
# COMPACT_ATOMS: atom_id res chain seq x y z
N MET A 1 9.24 7.11 11.79
CA MET A 1 10.19 5.98 11.69
C MET A 1 11.35 6.42 10.80
N LYS A 2 12.61 6.10 11.13
CA LYS A 2 13.74 6.38 10.22
C LYS A 2 13.65 5.44 9.02
N LEU A 3 13.94 5.93 7.80
CA LEU A 3 13.88 5.15 6.55
C LEU A 3 14.66 3.83 6.62
N GLU A 4 15.84 3.84 7.25
CA GLU A 4 16.68 2.64 7.44
C GLU A 4 15.99 1.52 8.24
N LEU A 5 15.09 1.88 9.17
CA LEU A 5 14.32 0.90 9.95
C LEU A 5 13.26 0.21 9.09
N LEU A 6 12.63 0.96 8.16
CA LEU A 6 11.66 0.39 7.21
C LEU A 6 12.33 -0.62 6.29
N ASP A 7 13.49 -0.26 5.72
CA ASP A 7 14.22 -1.14 4.81
C ASP A 7 14.63 -2.43 5.51
N SER A 8 15.12 -2.32 6.75
CA SER A 8 15.49 -3.48 7.56
C SER A 8 14.29 -4.39 7.85
N GLU A 9 13.13 -3.83 8.21
CA GLU A 9 11.91 -4.61 8.49
C GLU A 9 11.38 -5.31 7.23
N ILE A 10 11.39 -4.61 6.09
CA ILE A 10 10.97 -5.17 4.79
C ILE A 10 11.89 -6.33 4.40
N LEU A 11 13.21 -6.12 4.42
CA LEU A 11 14.19 -7.14 4.05
C LEU A 11 14.15 -8.36 4.98
N GLU A 12 13.89 -8.14 6.27
CA GLU A 12 13.72 -9.23 7.24
C GLU A 12 12.50 -10.10 6.92
N ARG A 13 11.39 -9.52 6.48
CA ARG A 13 10.18 -10.27 6.10
C ARG A 13 10.36 -11.12 4.84
N VAL A 14 11.17 -10.65 3.89
CA VAL A 14 11.44 -11.38 2.64
C VAL A 14 12.73 -12.21 2.69
N LYS A 15 13.41 -12.29 3.84
CA LYS A 15 14.76 -12.89 3.94
C LYS A 15 14.83 -14.35 3.48
N SER A 16 13.75 -15.11 3.66
CA SER A 16 13.67 -16.53 3.31
C SER A 16 13.30 -16.78 1.84
N TYR A 17 13.08 -15.71 1.08
CA TYR A 17 12.56 -15.74 -0.28
C TYR A 17 13.56 -15.04 -1.22
N GLY A 18 14.51 -15.82 -1.76
CA GLY A 18 15.67 -15.31 -2.50
C GLY A 18 15.34 -14.46 -3.73
N LYS A 19 14.36 -14.84 -4.56
CA LYS A 19 13.90 -14.03 -5.69
C LYS A 19 13.20 -12.77 -5.20
N CYS A 20 12.31 -12.89 -4.21
CA CYS A 20 11.57 -11.74 -3.69
C CYS A 20 12.51 -10.72 -3.05
N ARG A 21 13.48 -11.17 -2.27
CA ARG A 21 14.51 -10.33 -1.68
C ARG A 21 15.31 -9.57 -2.75
N ARG A 22 15.77 -10.26 -3.80
CA ARG A 22 16.48 -9.61 -4.92
C ARG A 22 15.64 -8.52 -5.58
N ILE A 23 14.36 -8.79 -5.84
CA ILE A 23 13.44 -7.79 -6.41
C ILE A 23 13.26 -6.60 -5.47
N VAL A 24 13.06 -6.83 -4.18
CA VAL A 24 12.93 -5.75 -3.18
C VAL A 24 14.21 -4.92 -3.09
N GLU A 25 15.38 -5.54 -3.06
CA GLU A 25 16.67 -4.83 -3.08
C GLU A 25 16.81 -3.98 -4.36
N ALA A 26 16.40 -4.51 -5.51
CA ALA A 26 16.39 -3.77 -6.78
C ALA A 26 15.40 -2.59 -6.77
N LEU A 27 14.17 -2.79 -6.26
CA LEU A 27 13.17 -1.72 -6.09
C LEU A 27 13.69 -0.55 -5.25
N LEU A 28 14.37 -0.88 -4.13
CA LEU A 28 14.92 0.12 -3.21
C LEU A 28 16.14 0.86 -3.77
N ALA A 29 16.86 0.27 -4.71
CA ALA A 29 18.10 0.81 -5.27
C ALA A 29 17.94 1.42 -6.67
N ASP A 30 16.81 1.22 -7.36
CA ASP A 30 16.61 1.69 -8.74
C ASP A 30 16.46 3.23 -8.80
N PRO A 31 17.39 3.95 -9.44
CA PRO A 31 17.34 5.41 -9.52
C PRO A 31 16.14 5.94 -10.32
N ARG A 32 15.55 5.13 -11.21
CA ARG A 32 14.34 5.50 -11.96
C ARG A 32 13.16 5.59 -11.00
N ILE A 33 13.02 4.62 -10.09
CA ILE A 33 11.93 4.57 -9.12
C ILE A 33 12.11 5.67 -8.07
N ASP A 34 13.34 5.86 -7.58
CA ASP A 34 13.70 6.94 -6.64
C ASP A 34 13.27 8.32 -7.18
N ALA A 35 13.66 8.64 -8.42
CA ALA A 35 13.32 9.92 -9.06
C ALA A 35 11.80 10.10 -9.27
N LEU A 36 11.08 9.03 -9.65
CA LEU A 36 9.63 9.09 -9.82
C LEU A 36 8.90 9.34 -8.49
N LEU A 37 9.31 8.67 -7.42
CA LEU A 37 8.74 8.86 -6.08
C LEU A 37 9.10 10.23 -5.50
N GLU A 38 10.30 10.74 -5.73
CA GLU A 38 10.67 12.12 -5.34
C GLU A 38 9.79 13.14 -6.07
N GLN A 39 9.60 12.94 -7.38
CA GLN A 39 8.78 13.82 -8.20
C GLN A 39 7.30 13.74 -7.82
N ALA A 40 6.77 12.55 -7.55
CA ALA A 40 5.42 12.34 -7.01
C ALA A 40 5.23 13.12 -5.70
N ASN A 41 6.21 13.07 -4.80
CA ASN A 41 6.13 13.78 -3.54
C ASN A 41 6.13 15.31 -3.72
N LYS A 42 6.94 15.84 -4.67
CA LYS A 42 6.94 17.27 -5.02
C LYS A 42 5.60 17.70 -5.61
N VAL A 43 5.00 16.90 -6.48
CA VAL A 43 3.66 17.20 -7.03
C VAL A 43 2.62 17.22 -5.91
N ALA A 44 2.58 16.17 -5.09
CA ALA A 44 1.64 16.07 -3.99
C ALA A 44 1.76 17.21 -2.98
N ILE A 45 2.94 17.39 -2.38
CA ILE A 45 3.13 18.35 -1.28
C ILE A 45 3.24 19.77 -1.81
N THR A 46 4.15 20.02 -2.76
CA THR A 46 4.50 21.39 -3.16
C THR A 46 3.48 22.01 -4.10
N ARG A 47 2.91 21.23 -5.05
CA ARG A 47 1.98 21.78 -6.05
C ARG A 47 0.52 21.71 -5.59
N LEU A 48 0.13 20.61 -4.94
CA LEU A 48 -1.27 20.33 -4.62
C LEU A 48 -1.59 20.49 -3.13
N GLY A 49 -0.57 20.51 -2.26
CA GLY A 49 -0.75 20.60 -0.82
C GLY A 49 -1.34 19.33 -0.19
N PHE A 50 -1.21 18.17 -0.82
CA PHE A 50 -1.61 16.86 -0.29
C PHE A 50 -0.54 16.26 0.63
N ASN A 51 -0.87 15.12 1.26
CA ASN A 51 0.05 14.32 2.05
C ASN A 51 1.21 13.79 1.20
N ASP A 52 2.27 13.33 1.87
CA ASP A 52 3.43 12.72 1.20
C ASP A 52 2.97 11.56 0.30
N HIS A 53 3.57 11.42 -0.88
CA HIS A 53 3.37 10.30 -1.80
C HIS A 53 4.75 9.82 -2.29
N GLY A 54 5.75 9.88 -1.40
CA GLY A 54 7.13 9.54 -1.68
C GLY A 54 7.52 8.16 -1.16
N GLN A 55 8.83 7.92 -1.01
CA GLN A 55 9.33 6.60 -0.61
C GLN A 55 8.86 6.11 0.75
N VAL A 56 8.69 7.00 1.72
CA VAL A 56 8.23 6.60 3.05
C VAL A 56 6.86 5.95 2.95
N HIS A 57 5.96 6.57 2.18
CA HIS A 57 4.64 6.02 1.89
C HIS A 57 4.71 4.65 1.22
N ALA A 58 5.42 4.57 0.09
CA ALA A 58 5.57 3.34 -0.68
C ALA A 58 6.09 2.17 0.18
N LYS A 59 7.06 2.43 1.07
CA LYS A 59 7.62 1.44 2.01
C LYS A 59 6.60 0.98 3.06
N ILE A 60 5.79 1.90 3.60
CA ILE A 60 4.74 1.57 4.57
C ILE A 60 3.65 0.70 3.92
N VAL A 61 3.19 1.08 2.73
CA VAL A 61 2.18 0.32 1.98
C VAL A 61 2.69 -1.08 1.63
N LEU A 62 3.95 -1.20 1.20
CA LEU A 62 4.60 -2.49 0.97
C LEU A 62 4.60 -3.35 2.24
N LEU A 63 5.10 -2.79 3.34
CA LEU A 63 5.19 -3.51 4.61
C LEU A 63 3.81 -3.98 5.12
N ASN A 64 2.81 -3.11 5.01
CA ASN A 64 1.45 -3.41 5.43
C ASN A 64 0.78 -4.43 4.50
N SER A 65 1.11 -4.44 3.20
CA SER A 65 0.67 -5.47 2.26
C SER A 65 1.16 -6.85 2.68
N LEU A 66 2.43 -6.99 3.09
CA LEU A 66 2.99 -8.24 3.61
C LEU A 66 2.30 -8.67 4.91
N LYS A 67 2.06 -7.75 5.85
CA LYS A 67 1.36 -8.03 7.11
C LYS A 67 -0.06 -8.54 6.89
N ILE A 68 -0.82 -7.88 6.00
CA ILE A 68 -2.19 -8.28 5.66
C ILE A 68 -2.18 -9.65 4.95
N PHE A 69 -1.25 -9.86 4.02
CA PHE A 69 -1.09 -11.13 3.33
C PHE A 69 -0.86 -12.31 4.27
N GLU A 70 0.07 -12.17 5.23
CA GLU A 70 0.35 -13.20 6.25
C GLU A 70 -0.89 -13.57 7.08
N LEU A 71 -1.77 -12.60 7.36
CA LEU A 71 -2.98 -12.81 8.15
C LEU A 71 -4.13 -13.42 7.34
N LEU A 72 -4.22 -13.12 6.04
CA LEU A 72 -5.29 -13.62 5.16
C LEU A 72 -5.00 -15.02 4.58
N THR A 73 -3.75 -15.32 4.26
CA THR A 73 -3.36 -16.54 3.53
C THR A 73 -3.72 -17.89 4.18
N PRO A 74 -3.93 -18.01 5.50
CA PRO A 74 -4.46 -19.25 6.06
C PRO A 74 -5.88 -19.59 5.59
N TYR A 75 -6.62 -18.62 5.04
CA TYR A 75 -8.04 -18.77 4.66
C TYR A 75 -8.35 -18.29 3.24
N TYR A 76 -7.49 -17.46 2.65
CA TYR A 76 -7.62 -16.95 1.28
C TYR A 76 -6.49 -17.47 0.40
N THR A 77 -6.84 -17.99 -0.78
CA THR A 77 -5.85 -18.41 -1.77
C THR A 77 -5.50 -17.23 -2.69
N PRO A 78 -4.22 -16.82 -2.78
CA PRO A 78 -3.78 -15.79 -3.72
C PRO A 78 -4.00 -16.18 -5.18
N SER A 79 -4.24 -15.19 -6.05
CA SER A 79 -4.57 -15.45 -7.45
C SER A 79 -3.42 -16.09 -8.21
N ILE A 80 -2.17 -15.67 -7.93
CA ILE A 80 -0.98 -16.30 -8.55
C ILE A 80 -0.91 -17.81 -8.28
N ILE A 81 -1.32 -18.24 -7.09
CA ILE A 81 -1.37 -19.67 -6.73
C ILE A 81 -2.60 -20.34 -7.35
N ALA A 82 -3.79 -19.73 -7.18
CA ALA A 82 -5.05 -20.28 -7.69
C ALA A 82 -5.06 -20.49 -9.21
N GLU A 83 -4.35 -19.64 -9.95
CA GLU A 83 -4.25 -19.70 -11.41
C GLU A 83 -3.04 -20.50 -11.92
N GLY A 84 -2.29 -21.15 -11.02
CA GLY A 84 -1.09 -21.92 -11.38
C GLY A 84 -0.02 -21.08 -12.08
N ILE A 85 0.11 -19.80 -11.69
CA ILE A 85 1.19 -18.91 -12.16
C ILE A 85 2.47 -19.20 -11.37
N GLY A 86 2.32 -19.44 -10.05
CA GLY A 86 3.45 -19.44 -9.15
C GLY A 86 3.14 -19.92 -7.74
N ASP A 87 4.10 -19.67 -6.86
CA ASP A 87 4.07 -20.00 -5.44
C ASP A 87 3.99 -18.73 -4.55
N VAL A 88 4.13 -18.90 -3.24
CA VAL A 88 4.08 -17.81 -2.26
C VAL A 88 5.15 -16.75 -2.54
N GLU A 89 6.34 -17.14 -3.01
CA GLU A 89 7.39 -16.18 -3.32
C GLU A 89 6.99 -15.27 -4.49
N ASP A 90 6.35 -15.86 -5.51
CA ASP A 90 5.84 -15.12 -6.66
C ASP A 90 4.70 -14.16 -6.25
N VAL A 91 3.85 -14.54 -5.29
CA VAL A 91 2.81 -13.66 -4.70
C VAL A 91 3.43 -12.46 -4.00
N MET A 92 4.44 -12.69 -3.16
CA MET A 92 5.10 -11.61 -2.44
C MET A 92 5.82 -10.65 -3.38
N ILE A 93 6.41 -11.14 -4.47
CA ILE A 93 6.97 -10.27 -5.51
C ILE A 93 5.91 -9.35 -6.08
N ALA A 94 4.71 -9.86 -6.38
CA ALA A 94 3.62 -9.05 -6.89
C ALA A 94 3.15 -8.00 -5.87
N LEU A 95 2.98 -8.40 -4.60
CA LEU A 95 2.62 -7.49 -3.51
C LEU A 95 3.66 -6.39 -3.30
N CYS A 96 4.93 -6.77 -3.18
CA CYS A 96 6.02 -5.82 -2.95
C CYS A 96 6.16 -4.83 -4.10
N THR A 97 6.15 -5.32 -5.34
CA THR A 97 6.32 -4.48 -6.53
C THR A 97 5.12 -3.57 -6.74
N GLY A 98 3.89 -4.11 -6.66
CA GLY A 98 2.67 -3.35 -6.83
C GLY A 98 2.53 -2.26 -5.75
N ALA A 99 2.75 -2.62 -4.49
CA ALA A 99 2.68 -1.67 -3.38
C ALA A 99 3.76 -0.58 -3.44
N PHE A 100 4.98 -0.90 -3.86
CA PHE A 100 6.04 0.12 -3.93
C PHE A 100 5.83 1.12 -5.06
N LEU A 101 5.19 0.68 -6.16
CA LEU A 101 5.02 1.47 -7.38
C LEU A 101 3.63 2.11 -7.54
N HIS A 102 2.67 1.81 -6.66
CA HIS A 102 1.26 2.17 -6.87
C HIS A 102 1.02 3.67 -7.16
N ASP A 103 1.82 4.55 -6.55
CA ASP A 103 1.62 5.99 -6.61
C ASP A 103 2.59 6.74 -7.53
N ILE A 104 3.46 6.06 -8.27
CA ILE A 104 4.46 6.74 -9.13
C ILE A 104 3.82 7.62 -10.22
N GLY A 105 2.55 7.37 -10.58
CA GLY A 105 1.81 8.20 -11.53
C GLY A 105 1.54 9.63 -11.02
N VAL A 106 1.59 9.85 -9.71
CA VAL A 106 1.48 11.19 -9.10
C VAL A 106 2.60 12.11 -9.55
N SER A 107 3.75 11.56 -9.99
CA SER A 107 4.84 12.32 -10.60
C SER A 107 4.42 13.14 -11.82
N VAL A 108 3.32 12.74 -12.48
CA VAL A 108 2.73 13.40 -13.65
C VAL A 108 1.57 14.31 -13.24
N THR A 109 0.52 13.73 -12.64
CA THR A 109 -0.67 14.42 -12.12
C THR A 109 -1.37 13.54 -11.08
N ARG A 110 -2.23 14.11 -10.24
CA ARG A 110 -3.09 13.31 -9.35
C ARG A 110 -4.29 12.71 -10.08
N ASP A 111 -4.77 13.34 -11.15
CA ASP A 111 -5.90 12.86 -11.94
C ASP A 111 -5.51 11.60 -12.72
N HIS A 112 -6.26 10.51 -12.53
CA HIS A 112 -5.98 9.22 -13.18
C HIS A 112 -4.54 8.70 -12.96
N HIS A 113 -3.89 9.08 -11.87
CA HIS A 113 -2.51 8.71 -11.55
C HIS A 113 -2.30 7.18 -11.50
N GLU A 114 -3.33 6.41 -11.18
CA GLU A 114 -3.30 4.95 -11.18
C GLU A 114 -3.12 4.33 -12.59
N LEU A 115 -3.72 4.93 -13.63
CA LEU A 115 -3.46 4.52 -15.02
C LEU A 115 -2.08 4.99 -15.50
N LEU A 116 -1.69 6.22 -15.17
CA LEU A 116 -0.38 6.76 -15.50
C LEU A 116 0.75 6.01 -14.78
N GLY A 117 0.49 5.57 -13.55
CA GLY A 117 1.38 4.76 -12.74
C GLY A 117 1.64 3.41 -13.41
N ALA A 118 0.59 2.73 -13.87
CA ALA A 118 0.74 1.49 -14.61
C ALA A 118 1.51 1.67 -15.93
N LEU A 119 1.30 2.78 -16.64
CA LEU A 119 2.06 3.13 -17.84
C LEU A 119 3.55 3.30 -17.53
N LEU A 120 3.90 4.05 -16.48
CA LEU A 120 5.29 4.28 -16.06
C LEU A 120 5.94 3.01 -15.49
N ALA A 121 5.18 2.19 -14.78
CA ALA A 121 5.68 0.99 -14.10
C ALA A 121 5.99 -0.15 -15.07
N LYS A 122 5.27 -0.26 -16.20
CA LYS A 122 5.32 -1.43 -17.09
C LYS A 122 6.75 -1.86 -17.43
N ASP A 123 7.56 -0.96 -17.97
CA ASP A 123 8.90 -1.32 -18.46
C ASP A 123 9.85 -1.59 -17.28
N ILE A 124 9.72 -0.84 -16.17
CA ILE A 124 10.46 -1.07 -14.93
C ILE A 124 10.17 -2.46 -14.37
N VAL A 125 8.89 -2.85 -14.29
CA VAL A 125 8.46 -4.16 -13.77
C VAL A 125 8.93 -5.29 -14.67
N VAL A 126 8.89 -5.13 -15.99
CA VAL A 126 9.40 -6.14 -16.94
C VAL A 126 10.90 -6.34 -16.75
N ASP A 127 11.68 -5.27 -16.62
CA ASP A 127 13.12 -5.34 -16.38
C ASP A 127 13.41 -6.12 -15.08
N LEU A 128 12.76 -5.74 -13.98
CA LEU A 128 12.92 -6.37 -12.66
C LEU A 128 12.57 -7.87 -12.71
N LEU A 129 11.40 -8.23 -13.25
CA LEU A 129 10.96 -9.63 -13.31
C LEU A 129 11.87 -10.49 -14.19
N SER A 130 12.48 -9.92 -15.22
CA SER A 130 13.39 -10.64 -16.13
C SER A 130 14.72 -11.04 -15.48
N GLU A 131 15.07 -10.46 -14.32
CA GLU A 131 16.26 -10.86 -13.56
C GLU A 131 16.11 -12.20 -12.83
N VAL A 132 14.87 -12.65 -12.63
CA VAL A 132 14.53 -13.84 -11.81
C VAL A 132 13.60 -14.83 -12.53
N TYR A 133 13.03 -14.46 -13.68
CA TYR A 133 12.11 -15.30 -14.44
C TYR A 133 12.40 -15.34 -15.94
N GLU A 134 11.96 -16.42 -16.59
CA GLU A 134 11.76 -16.43 -18.04
C GLU A 134 10.65 -15.43 -18.45
N LEU A 135 10.72 -14.98 -19.71
CA LEU A 135 9.82 -13.97 -20.26
C LEU A 135 8.34 -14.35 -20.09
N ARG A 136 7.98 -15.62 -20.32
CA ARG A 136 6.60 -16.08 -20.20
C ARG A 136 6.07 -15.93 -18.78
N LYS A 137 6.84 -16.30 -17.77
CA LYS A 137 6.44 -16.15 -16.36
C LYS A 137 6.40 -14.69 -15.94
N ALA A 138 7.38 -13.88 -16.34
CA ALA A 138 7.37 -12.44 -16.10
C ALA A 138 6.09 -11.77 -16.62
N TYR A 139 5.67 -12.10 -17.85
CA TYR A 139 4.45 -11.56 -18.45
C TYR A 139 3.14 -12.13 -17.90
N ARG A 140 3.19 -13.21 -17.09
CA ARG A 140 2.02 -13.67 -16.32
C ARG A 140 1.88 -12.96 -14.98
N ILE A 141 2.99 -12.53 -14.37
CA ILE A 141 2.99 -11.80 -13.10
C ILE A 141 2.77 -10.29 -13.31
N LEU A 142 3.32 -9.73 -14.39
CA LEU A 142 3.19 -8.31 -14.74
C LEU A 142 1.73 -7.79 -14.65
N PRO A 143 0.70 -8.43 -15.24
CA PRO A 143 -0.66 -7.94 -15.15
C PRO A 143 -1.21 -7.87 -13.72
N ILE A 144 -0.81 -8.79 -12.83
CA ILE A 144 -1.23 -8.78 -11.42
C ILE A 144 -0.63 -7.59 -10.68
N ILE A 145 0.64 -7.27 -10.96
CA ILE A 145 1.30 -6.06 -10.44
C ILE A 145 0.62 -4.79 -10.95
N LEU A 146 0.37 -4.72 -12.26
CA LEU A 146 -0.29 -3.56 -12.86
C LEU A 146 -1.72 -3.40 -12.36
N GLU A 147 -2.44 -4.49 -12.12
CA GLU A 147 -3.77 -4.44 -11.49
C GLU A 147 -3.72 -3.86 -10.08
N ALA A 148 -2.73 -4.24 -9.27
CA ALA A 148 -2.54 -3.67 -7.94
C ALA A 148 -2.30 -2.15 -8.01
N ILE A 149 -1.51 -1.68 -8.97
CA ILE A 149 -1.29 -0.25 -9.21
C ILE A 149 -2.58 0.44 -9.69
N VAL A 150 -3.32 -0.15 -10.63
CA VAL A 150 -4.52 0.48 -11.21
C VAL A 150 -5.68 0.53 -10.21
N CYS A 151 -5.81 -0.47 -9.34
CA CYS A 151 -6.99 -0.60 -8.48
C CYS A 151 -6.81 0.00 -7.08
N HIS A 152 -5.62 0.53 -6.74
CA HIS A 152 -5.32 0.88 -5.35
C HIS A 152 -6.25 1.95 -4.76
N MET A 153 -6.77 2.91 -5.55
CA MET A 153 -7.73 3.91 -5.04
C MET A 153 -9.16 3.39 -4.90
N GLY A 154 -9.46 2.20 -5.44
CA GLY A 154 -10.82 1.66 -5.51
C GLY A 154 -11.68 2.26 -6.64
N THR A 155 -11.11 3.10 -7.50
CA THR A 155 -11.77 3.60 -8.73
C THR A 155 -12.05 2.46 -9.71
N TYR A 156 -11.11 1.51 -9.80
CA TYR A 156 -11.23 0.30 -10.59
C TYR A 156 -11.40 -0.90 -9.66
N LYS A 157 -12.21 -1.87 -10.08
CA LYS A 157 -12.49 -3.07 -9.29
C LYS A 157 -11.32 -4.05 -9.39
N SER A 158 -10.72 -4.38 -8.25
CA SER A 158 -9.71 -5.44 -8.15
C SER A 158 -10.34 -6.83 -8.24
N THR A 159 -9.67 -7.71 -8.97
CA THR A 159 -10.05 -9.10 -9.23
C THR A 159 -9.08 -10.09 -8.58
N SER A 160 -7.78 -9.74 -8.47
CA SER A 160 -6.81 -10.54 -7.71
C SER A 160 -6.83 -10.25 -6.21
N LEU A 161 -6.46 -11.25 -5.40
CA LEU A 161 -6.26 -11.04 -3.96
C LEU A 161 -5.10 -10.07 -3.70
N GLU A 162 -4.07 -10.13 -4.52
CA GLU A 162 -2.88 -9.30 -4.48
C GLU A 162 -3.25 -7.81 -4.62
N ALA A 163 -4.03 -7.45 -5.64
CA ALA A 163 -4.50 -6.08 -5.84
C ALA A 163 -5.43 -5.60 -4.71
N LYS A 164 -6.28 -6.49 -4.18
CA LYS A 164 -7.14 -6.19 -3.02
C LYS A 164 -6.32 -5.86 -1.78
N ILE A 165 -5.29 -6.65 -1.50
CA ILE A 165 -4.39 -6.45 -0.35
C ILE A 165 -3.67 -5.10 -0.48
N VAL A 166 -3.11 -4.79 -1.64
CA VAL A 166 -2.41 -3.51 -1.87
C VAL A 166 -3.35 -2.32 -1.66
N GLY A 167 -4.57 -2.39 -2.20
CA GLY A 167 -5.57 -1.34 -2.01
C GLY A 167 -5.93 -1.10 -0.54
N VAL A 168 -6.12 -2.16 0.25
CA VAL A 168 -6.37 -2.02 1.70
C VAL A 168 -5.14 -1.51 2.44
N ALA A 169 -3.95 -2.02 2.10
CA ALA A 169 -2.70 -1.60 2.72
C ALA A 169 -2.43 -0.11 2.50
N ASP A 170 -2.70 0.42 1.30
CA ASP A 170 -2.61 1.85 1.04
C ASP A 170 -3.54 2.66 1.96
N GLY A 171 -4.76 2.17 2.14
CA GLY A 171 -5.73 2.75 3.07
C GLY A 171 -5.31 2.76 4.53
N THR A 172 -4.28 2.02 4.93
CA THR A 172 -3.79 1.99 6.33
C THR A 172 -2.79 3.09 6.64
N ASP A 173 -2.25 3.81 5.65
CA ASP A 173 -1.19 4.78 5.85
C ASP A 173 -1.72 6.20 6.08
N MET A 174 -2.44 6.38 7.20
CA MET A 174 -3.20 7.61 7.51
C MET A 174 -2.75 8.32 8.80
N THR A 175 -1.52 8.05 9.29
CA THR A 175 -1.04 8.61 10.57
C THR A 175 -0.62 10.08 10.46
N LYS A 176 -0.70 10.80 11.59
CA LYS A 176 -0.39 12.24 11.72
C LYS A 176 1.00 12.65 11.25
N GLY A 177 1.97 11.73 11.22
CA GLY A 177 3.31 12.01 10.70
C GLY A 177 3.28 12.54 9.26
N ARG A 178 2.24 12.19 8.50
CA ARG A 178 2.06 12.48 7.08
C ARG A 178 1.40 13.83 6.79
N ALA A 179 0.59 14.32 7.72
CA ALA A 179 -0.16 15.57 7.54
C ALA A 179 0.58 16.81 8.08
N ARG A 180 1.72 16.64 8.79
CA ARG A 180 2.45 17.76 9.42
C ARG A 180 2.98 18.79 8.44
N ILE A 181 3.70 18.37 7.39
CA ILE A 181 4.30 19.29 6.42
C ILE A 181 3.23 19.99 5.57
N PRO A 182 2.25 19.27 4.98
CA PRO A 182 1.20 19.89 4.15
C PRO A 182 0.25 20.82 4.91
N PHE A 183 0.11 20.64 6.24
CA PHE A 183 -0.66 21.54 7.10
C PHE A 183 -0.05 22.95 7.16
N HIS A 184 1.28 23.07 7.13
CA HIS A 184 1.95 24.37 7.22
C HIS A 184 2.07 25.11 5.88
N ILE A 185 1.89 24.39 4.76
CA ILE A 185 2.13 24.91 3.41
C ILE A 185 0.80 25.22 2.67
N GLY A 186 -0.31 24.59 3.04
CA GLY A 186 -1.56 24.66 2.29
C GLY A 186 -2.74 25.29 3.03
N LYS A 187 -3.87 25.41 2.32
CA LYS A 187 -5.17 25.81 2.90
C LYS A 187 -5.65 24.78 3.94
N GLU A 188 -6.39 25.28 4.92
CA GLU A 188 -7.11 24.47 5.91
C GLU A 188 -8.07 23.51 5.19
N ASP A 189 -7.87 22.20 5.41
CA ASP A 189 -8.67 21.13 4.84
C ASP A 189 -8.98 20.12 5.96
N ILE A 190 -10.25 19.73 6.08
CA ILE A 190 -10.74 18.75 7.05
C ILE A 190 -10.04 17.39 6.91
N HIS A 191 -9.60 17.03 5.69
CA HIS A 191 -8.82 15.81 5.45
C HIS A 191 -7.44 15.86 6.14
N LYS A 192 -6.80 17.03 6.19
CA LYS A 192 -5.51 17.20 6.89
C LYS A 192 -5.69 17.19 8.40
N PHE A 193 -6.74 17.86 8.88
CA PHE A 193 -7.05 17.94 10.31
C PHE A 193 -7.37 16.56 10.90
N SER A 194 -8.13 15.75 10.16
CA SER A 194 -8.47 14.38 10.57
C SER A 194 -7.26 13.45 10.56
N ALA A 195 -6.37 13.52 9.57
CA ALA A 195 -5.14 12.74 9.55
C ALA A 195 -4.20 13.11 10.72
N LEU A 196 -4.16 14.38 11.15
CA LEU A 196 -3.39 14.82 12.33
C LEU A 196 -3.85 14.20 13.65
N ALA A 197 -5.09 13.69 13.72
CA ALA A 197 -5.64 13.08 14.92
C ALA A 197 -5.16 11.64 15.15
N ILE A 198 -4.72 10.94 14.09
CA ILE A 198 -4.33 9.52 14.16
C ILE A 198 -2.87 9.39 14.59
N ASP A 199 -2.66 8.82 15.77
CA ASP A 199 -1.34 8.60 16.34
C ASP A 199 -0.65 7.39 15.72
N GLU A 200 -1.39 6.29 15.56
CA GLU A 200 -0.84 4.98 15.21
C GLU A 200 -1.90 4.13 14.51
N ILE A 201 -1.46 3.35 13.52
CA ILE A 201 -2.25 2.27 12.91
C ILE A 201 -1.54 0.95 13.22
N GLN A 202 -2.27 -0.01 13.77
CA GLN A 202 -1.78 -1.36 14.05
C GLN A 202 -2.56 -2.38 13.22
N ILE A 203 -1.82 -3.29 12.57
CA ILE A 203 -2.37 -4.43 11.82
C ILE A 203 -1.98 -5.68 12.59
N SER A 204 -2.98 -6.44 13.03
CA SER A 204 -2.79 -7.64 13.85
C SER A 204 -3.83 -8.71 13.53
N ARG A 205 -3.65 -9.91 14.10
CA ARG A 205 -4.68 -10.95 14.02
C ARG A 205 -5.94 -10.49 14.76
N GLY A 206 -7.08 -10.58 14.09
CA GLY A 206 -8.36 -10.25 14.70
C GLY A 206 -8.91 -11.34 15.61
N ILE A 207 -9.95 -10.96 16.35
CA ILE A 207 -10.68 -11.86 17.26
C ILE A 207 -11.89 -12.45 16.55
N ASP A 208 -12.72 -11.61 15.92
CA ASP A 208 -13.91 -12.06 15.21
C ASP A 208 -13.64 -12.29 13.72
N LYS A 209 -12.73 -11.50 13.15
CA LYS A 209 -12.26 -11.60 11.75
C LYS A 209 -10.76 -11.89 11.67
N LEU A 210 -10.25 -12.16 10.48
CA LEU A 210 -8.86 -12.59 10.27
C LEU A 210 -7.86 -11.47 10.57
N VAL A 211 -8.16 -10.26 10.09
CA VAL A 211 -7.30 -9.08 10.22
C VAL A 211 -8.01 -8.05 11.08
N ARG A 212 -7.31 -7.54 12.10
CA ARG A 212 -7.71 -6.36 12.86
C ARG A 212 -6.87 -5.18 12.45
N ILE A 213 -7.52 -4.09 12.09
CA ILE A 213 -6.89 -2.78 11.89
C ILE A 213 -7.36 -1.85 13.00
N THR A 214 -6.44 -1.46 13.86
CA THR A 214 -6.71 -0.56 14.99
C THR A 214 -6.09 0.81 14.74
N ALA A 215 -6.90 1.85 14.75
CA ALA A 215 -6.48 3.23 14.65
C ALA A 215 -6.57 3.95 16.00
N SER A 216 -5.42 4.29 16.58
CA SER A 216 -5.32 5.02 17.83
C SER A 216 -5.28 6.53 17.57
N MET A 217 -6.11 7.30 18.26
CA MET A 217 -6.23 8.74 18.04
C MET A 217 -6.56 9.53 19.32
N GLN A 218 -6.13 10.79 19.36
CA GLN A 218 -6.46 11.72 20.45
C GLN A 218 -7.75 12.49 20.23
N ASP A 219 -8.21 12.60 18.98
CA ASP A 219 -9.36 13.41 18.59
C ASP A 219 -10.27 12.62 17.64
N THR A 220 -11.59 12.80 17.80
CA THR A 220 -12.61 12.17 16.96
C THR A 220 -12.53 12.59 15.50
N ALA A 221 -11.86 13.68 15.15
CA ALA A 221 -11.64 14.08 13.77
C ALA A 221 -10.99 12.94 12.94
N GLY A 222 -10.16 12.09 13.55
CA GLY A 222 -9.52 10.96 12.86
C GLY A 222 -10.49 9.89 12.36
N ILE A 223 -11.71 9.84 12.89
CA ILE A 223 -12.77 8.92 12.45
C ILE A 223 -13.05 9.09 10.95
N PHE A 224 -13.01 10.33 10.45
CA PHE A 224 -13.27 10.61 9.05
C PHE A 224 -12.28 9.90 8.10
N GLN A 225 -11.01 9.73 8.48
CA GLN A 225 -10.04 8.98 7.67
C GLN A 225 -10.41 7.49 7.61
N ILE A 226 -10.90 6.93 8.71
CA ILE A 226 -11.35 5.55 8.75
C ILE A 226 -12.54 5.36 7.80
N GLU A 227 -13.56 6.21 7.93
CA GLU A 227 -14.80 6.07 7.17
C GLU A 227 -14.61 6.34 5.67
N GLU A 228 -13.89 7.40 5.31
CA GLU A 228 -13.78 7.85 3.93
C GLU A 228 -12.65 7.19 3.15
N ILE A 229 -11.62 6.67 3.82
CA ILE A 229 -10.47 6.06 3.15
C ILE A 229 -10.45 4.55 3.39
N LEU A 230 -10.25 4.12 4.63
CA LEU A 230 -10.00 2.70 4.93
C LEU A 230 -11.24 1.83 4.66
N LEU A 231 -12.41 2.21 5.19
CA LEU A 231 -13.63 1.44 5.00
C LEU A 231 -14.04 1.38 3.53
N ARG A 232 -13.82 2.45 2.75
CA ARG A 232 -14.07 2.43 1.30
C ARG A 232 -13.17 1.45 0.57
N LYS A 233 -11.87 1.42 0.91
CA LYS A 233 -10.90 0.49 0.31
C LYS A 233 -11.20 -0.96 0.69
N ILE A 234 -11.56 -1.25 1.94
CA ILE A 234 -11.97 -2.60 2.38
C ILE A 234 -13.22 -3.06 1.61
N LYS A 235 -14.22 -2.19 1.48
CA LYS A 235 -15.45 -2.48 0.71
C LYS A 235 -15.18 -2.68 -0.77
N GLY A 236 -14.40 -1.79 -1.38
CA GLY A 236 -13.99 -1.90 -2.78
C GLY A 236 -13.23 -3.19 -3.07
N ALA A 237 -12.41 -3.66 -2.12
CA ALA A 237 -11.69 -4.92 -2.20
C ALA A 237 -12.58 -6.16 -1.96
N GLY A 238 -13.77 -6.02 -1.39
CA GLY A 238 -14.62 -7.14 -1.02
C GLY A 238 -14.03 -7.97 0.13
N LEU A 239 -13.38 -7.32 1.10
CA LEU A 239 -12.71 -7.94 2.26
C LEU A 239 -13.41 -7.64 3.59
N GLU A 240 -14.66 -7.15 3.56
CA GLU A 240 -15.42 -6.79 4.75
C GLU A 240 -15.58 -7.96 5.72
N GLU A 241 -15.76 -9.18 5.21
CA GLU A 241 -15.90 -10.39 6.03
C GLU A 241 -14.57 -10.87 6.63
N ALA A 242 -13.43 -10.40 6.10
CA ALA A 242 -12.10 -10.80 6.54
C ALA A 242 -11.44 -9.79 7.49
N ILE A 243 -11.90 -8.53 7.49
CA ILE A 243 -11.24 -7.42 8.20
C ILE A 243 -12.21 -6.75 9.19
N GLU A 244 -11.79 -6.69 10.45
CA GLU A 244 -12.42 -5.89 11.50
C GLU A 244 -11.63 -4.59 11.72
N VAL A 245 -12.35 -3.48 11.96
CA VAL A 245 -11.75 -2.15 12.10
C VAL A 245 -12.19 -1.49 13.40
N PHE A 246 -11.20 -1.03 14.17
CA PHE A 246 -11.39 -0.40 15.47
C PHE A 246 -10.75 1.00 15.51
N ALA A 247 -11.43 1.94 16.15
CA ALA A 247 -10.85 3.22 16.55
C ALA A 247 -10.72 3.28 18.07
N ILE A 248 -9.55 3.65 18.57
CA ILE A 248 -9.31 3.92 19.99
C ILE A 248 -9.19 5.44 20.16
N VAL A 249 -10.23 6.06 20.71
CA VAL A 249 -10.29 7.51 20.94
C VAL A 249 -10.18 7.78 22.43
N LYS A 250 -9.07 8.37 22.89
CA LYS A 250 -8.83 8.64 24.32
C LYS A 250 -9.10 7.41 25.23
N GLY A 251 -8.70 6.23 24.77
CA GLY A 251 -8.90 4.96 25.49
C GLY A 251 -10.30 4.35 25.39
N ARG A 252 -11.22 4.96 24.63
CA ARG A 252 -12.52 4.36 24.30
C ARG A 252 -12.46 3.68 22.95
N GLU A 253 -12.90 2.44 22.90
CA GLU A 253 -12.94 1.64 21.68
C GLU A 253 -14.27 1.81 20.94
N ILE A 254 -14.20 2.04 19.63
CA ILE A 254 -15.33 2.11 18.70
C ILE A 254 -15.07 1.09 17.60
N ARG A 255 -16.04 0.20 17.34
CA ARG A 255 -15.98 -0.82 16.30
C ARG A 255 -16.78 -0.41 15.06
N TYR A 256 -16.22 -0.64 13.87
CA TYR A 256 -16.86 -0.36 12.58
C TYR A 256 -17.23 -1.61 11.79
N LEU A 257 -16.35 -2.62 11.78
CA LEU A 257 -16.49 -3.90 11.08
C LEU A 257 -16.16 -5.07 11.99
#